data_AF-A0A537LJ12-F1
#
_entry.id   AF-A0A537LJ12-F1
#
_cell.length_a   1.000
_cell.length_b   1.000
_cell.length_c   1.000
_cell.angle_alpha   90.00
_cell.angle_beta   90.00
_cell.angle_gamma   90.00
#
_symmetry.space_group_name_H-M   'P 1'
#
loop_
_entity.id
_entity.type
_entity.pdbx_description
1 polymer ?
#
loop_
_entity_poly.entity_id
_entity_poly.type
_entity_poly.pdbx_seq_one_letter_code
_entity_poly.pdbx_strand_id
1 'polypeptide(L)' 'LINMSRSWFLGVPGNPFVYWYTVVFPGIVIFLFVLGWNLLGDAFRDILDPRLRGST' A
#
# COMPACT_ATOMS: atom_id res chain seq x y z
N LEU A 1 -6.87 -14.97 -27.49
CA LEU A 1 -6.16 -14.78 -26.19
C LEU A 1 -6.50 -13.44 -25.54
N ILE A 2 -6.33 -12.29 -26.21
CA ILE A 2 -6.70 -10.95 -25.68
C ILE A 2 -8.16 -10.81 -25.19
N ASN A 3 -9.11 -11.48 -25.86
CA ASN A 3 -10.53 -11.42 -25.49
C ASN A 3 -10.84 -12.05 -24.12
N MET A 4 -10.10 -13.09 -23.72
CA MET A 4 -10.33 -13.80 -22.45
C MET A 4 -9.73 -13.07 -21.25
N SER A 5 -8.83 -12.12 -21.47
CA SER A 5 -8.19 -11.35 -20.39
C SER A 5 -9.14 -10.29 -19.81
N ARG A 6 -10.06 -9.73 -20.61
CA ARG A 6 -10.91 -8.60 -20.18
C ARG A 6 -11.88 -8.96 -19.06
N SER A 7 -12.36 -10.20 -19.01
CA SER A 7 -13.30 -10.68 -17.99
C SER A 7 -12.67 -10.79 -16.60
N TRP A 8 -11.38 -11.09 -16.51
CA TRP A 8 -10.65 -11.18 -15.22
C TRP A 8 -10.42 -9.81 -14.57
N PHE A 9 -10.49 -8.72 -15.34
CA PHE A 9 -10.35 -7.35 -14.84
C PHE A 9 -11.70 -6.64 -14.66
N LEU A 10 -12.66 -6.85 -15.57
CA LEU A 10 -13.94 -6.10 -15.58
C LEU A 10 -15.07 -6.78 -14.78
N GLY A 11 -14.86 -7.99 -14.26
CA GLY A 11 -15.90 -8.72 -13.54
C GLY A 11 -16.86 -9.46 -14.46
N VAL A 12 -17.54 -10.46 -13.91
CA VAL A 12 -18.61 -11.18 -14.62
C VAL A 12 -19.82 -10.26 -14.72
N PRO A 13 -20.49 -10.13 -15.88
CA PRO A 13 -21.72 -9.34 -16.00
C PRO A 13 -22.75 -9.79 -14.95
N GLY A 14 -23.19 -8.86 -14.09
CA GLY A 14 -24.12 -9.13 -12.99
C GLY A 14 -23.47 -9.29 -11.60
N ASN A 15 -22.14 -9.47 -11.52
CA ASN A 15 -21.41 -9.43 -10.25
C ASN A 15 -20.03 -8.74 -10.43
N PRO A 16 -19.98 -7.40 -10.29
CA PRO A 16 -18.76 -6.62 -10.49
C PRO A 16 -17.69 -6.83 -9.39
N PHE A 17 -18.04 -7.43 -8.25
CA PHE A 17 -17.11 -7.65 -7.13
C PHE A 17 -16.45 -9.03 -7.10
N VAL A 18 -16.69 -9.89 -8.10
CA VAL A 18 -16.09 -11.25 -8.18
C VAL A 18 -14.56 -11.23 -8.04
N TYR A 19 -13.92 -10.21 -8.59
CA TYR A 19 -12.46 -10.06 -8.61
C TYR A 19 -11.96 -8.94 -7.70
N TRP A 20 -12.63 -8.66 -6.57
CA TRP A 20 -12.25 -7.58 -5.64
C TRP A 20 -10.77 -7.62 -5.21
N TYR A 21 -10.19 -8.82 -5.08
CA TYR A 21 -8.80 -9.05 -4.69
C TYR A 21 -7.80 -8.49 -5.72
N THR A 22 -8.18 -8.35 -6.98
CA THR A 22 -7.31 -7.79 -8.02
C THR A 22 -7.01 -6.30 -7.80
N VAL A 23 -7.83 -5.61 -7.01
CA VAL A 23 -7.66 -4.20 -6.65
C VAL A 23 -7.17 -4.05 -5.21
N VAL A 24 -7.73 -4.84 -4.28
CA VAL A 24 -7.41 -4.72 -2.86
C VAL A 24 -5.97 -5.15 -2.56
N PHE A 25 -5.49 -6.24 -3.15
CA PHE A 25 -4.14 -6.73 -2.90
C PHE A 25 -3.05 -5.72 -3.29
N PRO A 26 -3.02 -5.18 -4.53
CA PRO A 26 -2.03 -4.16 -4.88
C PRO A 26 -2.23 -2.87 -4.08
N GLY A 27 -3.48 -2.48 -3.77
CA GLY A 27 -3.76 -1.30 -2.96
C GLY A 27 -3.18 -1.39 -1.54
N ILE A 28 -3.38 -2.53 -0.86
CA ILE A 28 -2.84 -2.76 0.48
C ILE A 28 -1.32 -2.81 0.46
N VAL A 29 -0.71 -3.46 -0.54
CA VAL A 29 0.75 -3.54 -0.64
C VAL A 29 1.36 -2.15 -0.77
N ILE A 30 0.83 -1.29 -1.62
CA ILE A 30 1.31 0.09 -1.79
C ILE A 30 1.07 0.91 -0.52
N PHE A 31 -0.11 0.78 0.09
CA PHE A 31 -0.45 1.49 1.32
C PHE A 31 0.52 1.13 2.46
N LEU A 32 0.74 -0.17 2.70
CA LEU A 32 1.66 -0.64 3.72
C LEU A 32 3.10 -0.26 3.41
N PHE A 33 3.50 -0.30 2.14
CA PHE A 33 4.82 0.12 1.70
C PHE A 33 5.06 1.60 2.02
N VAL A 34 4.15 2.49 1.63
CA VAL A 34 4.28 3.94 1.88
C VAL A 34 4.17 4.27 3.36
N LEU A 35 3.23 3.65 4.08
CA LEU A 35 3.08 3.80 5.53
C LEU A 35 4.36 3.36 6.26
N GLY A 36 4.89 2.18 5.92
CA GLY A 36 6.12 1.64 6.49
C GLY A 36 7.32 2.54 6.20
N TRP A 37 7.45 3.06 4.98
CA TRP A 37 8.52 4.00 4.62
C TRP A 37 8.40 5.33 5.37
N ASN A 38 7.17 5.82 5.58
CA ASN A 38 6.91 7.06 6.31
C ASN A 38 7.33 6.92 7.79
N LEU A 39 6.92 5.82 8.43
CA LEU A 39 7.26 5.52 9.83
C LEU A 39 8.75 5.20 10.01
N LEU A 40 9.37 4.49 9.05
CA LEU A 40 10.81 4.23 9.08
C LEU A 40 11.61 5.54 9.02
N GLY A 41 11.19 6.49 8.19
CA GLY A 41 11.81 7.81 8.11
C GLY A 41 11.66 8.60 9.41
N ASP A 42 10.49 8.53 10.04
CA ASP A 42 10.23 9.17 11.33
C ASP A 42 11.08 8.55 12.45
N ALA A 43 11.12 7.22 12.55
CA ALA A 43 11.96 6.51 13.52
C ALA A 43 13.46 6.77 13.30
N PHE A 44 13.91 6.79 12.04
CA PHE A 44 15.30 7.12 11.71
C PHE A 44 15.63 8.57 12.08
N ARG A 45 14.70 9.50 11.85
CA ARG A 45 14.82 10.89 12.27
C ARG A 45 14.90 10.99 13.79
N ASP A 46 14.05 10.30 14.53
CA ASP A 46 14.02 10.32 15.99
C ASP A 46 15.31 9.77 16.59
N ILE A 47 15.86 8.69 16.02
CA ILE A 47 17.17 8.13 16.42
C ILE A 47 18.31 9.12 16.12
N LEU A 48 18.22 9.87 15.02
CA LEU A 48 19.22 10.85 14.61
C LEU A 48 19.06 12.21 15.28
N ASP A 49 17.90 12.55 15.83
CA ASP A 49 17.64 13.84 16.47
C ASP A 49 18.27 13.84 17.88
N PRO A 50 19.44 14.49 18.09
CA PRO A 50 20.17 14.44 19.35
C PRO A 50 19.58 15.37 20.41
N ARG A 51 18.39 15.94 20.18
CA ARG A 51 17.84 17.10 20.90
C ARG A 51 17.44 16.84 22.35
N LEU A 52 17.55 15.59 22.83
CA LEU A 52 17.43 15.26 24.26
C LEU A 52 18.71 15.48 25.08
N ARG A 53 19.84 15.88 24.46
CA ARG A 53 21.13 16.02 25.15
C ARG A 53 21.45 17.41 25.75
N GLY A 54 20.54 18.38 25.72
CA GLY A 54 20.93 19.78 25.97
C GLY A 54 19.96 20.72 26.70
N SER A 55 18.96 20.25 27.46
CA SER A 55 18.26 21.13 28.41
C SER A 55 18.78 20.89 29.84
N THR A 56 19.99 21.38 30.08
CA THR A 56 20.43 21.82 31.41
C THR A 56 20.03 23.28 31.57
#